data_AF-A0A9C7Z7E5-F1
#
_entry.id   AF-A0A9C7Z7E5-F1
#
_cell.length_a   1.000
_cell.length_b   1.000
_cell.length_c   1.000
_cell.angle_alpha   90.00
_cell.angle_beta   90.00
_cell.angle_gamma   90.00
#
_symmetry.space_group_name_H-M   'P 1'
#
loop_
_entity.id
_entity.type
_entity.pdbx_description
1 polymer ?
#
loop_
_entity_poly.entity_id
_entity_poly.type
_entity_poly.pdbx_seq_one_letter_code
_entity_poly.pdbx_strand_id
1 'polypeptide(L)'
;HYVPRLTPEEKETTGHDPVEEKVSEIEEQLRSNGEVPYYIPNGCRSLHGALGYAGCVREVVEQLHGLNLAPDYFVSACGSVSTQTGLMLGSELYCQAQAKVIGISVSRDQDYITKKLTASVAEAHAFLGLEGLPAAEIIAYDDYIGEGYGIPTPEMKEAVSLVARKEGIFLDPVYTGKAMAGLIDLIRHGELRKGENVIFIHTGGVPGMFAEAQVASLQF
;
A
#
# COMPACT_ATOMS: atom_id res chain seq x y z
N HIS A 1 -24.96 -11.30 3.43
CA HIS A 1 -24.52 -12.69 3.23
C HIS A 1 -23.00 -12.70 3.08
N TYR A 2 -22.30 -13.53 3.84
CA TYR A 2 -20.86 -13.70 3.71
C TYR A 2 -20.55 -14.52 2.44
N VAL A 3 -19.61 -14.06 1.63
CA VAL A 3 -19.08 -14.80 0.48
C VAL A 3 -17.66 -15.24 0.82
N PRO A 4 -17.38 -16.56 0.84
CA PRO A 4 -16.03 -17.03 1.13
C PRO A 4 -15.05 -16.56 0.06
N ARG A 5 -13.87 -16.12 0.48
CA ARG A 5 -12.78 -15.75 -0.44
C ARG A 5 -11.95 -16.98 -0.77
N LEU A 6 -11.74 -17.21 -2.05
CA LEU A 6 -10.76 -18.18 -2.55
C LEU A 6 -9.37 -17.53 -2.65
N THR A 7 -8.32 -18.32 -2.43
CA THR A 7 -6.93 -17.96 -2.73
C THR A 7 -6.73 -17.82 -4.25
N PRO A 8 -5.66 -17.13 -4.72
CA PRO A 8 -5.35 -17.06 -6.14
C PRO A 8 -5.26 -18.43 -6.82
N GLU A 9 -4.62 -19.42 -6.17
CA GLU A 9 -4.49 -20.79 -6.68
C GLU A 9 -5.84 -21.51 -6.76
N GLU A 10 -6.71 -21.32 -5.77
CA GLU A 10 -8.06 -21.88 -5.76
C GLU A 10 -8.91 -21.29 -6.90
N LYS A 11 -8.79 -19.99 -7.17
CA LYS A 11 -9.49 -19.34 -8.30
C LYS A 11 -9.01 -19.88 -9.65
N GLU A 12 -7.70 -20.05 -9.81
CA GLU A 12 -7.12 -20.59 -11.04
C GLU A 12 -7.53 -22.06 -11.26
N THR A 13 -7.60 -22.85 -10.19
CA THR A 13 -8.02 -24.26 -10.23
C THR A 13 -9.51 -24.42 -10.52
N THR A 14 -10.36 -23.56 -9.92
CA THR A 14 -11.82 -23.65 -10.05
C THR A 14 -12.36 -22.91 -11.28
N GLY A 15 -11.56 -22.00 -11.86
CA GLY A 15 -12.00 -21.12 -12.96
C GLY A 15 -13.08 -20.13 -12.56
N HIS A 16 -13.29 -19.93 -11.25
CA HIS A 16 -14.42 -19.21 -10.69
C HIS A 16 -13.97 -18.31 -9.52
N ASP A 17 -14.60 -17.14 -9.39
CA ASP A 17 -14.42 -16.22 -8.26
C ASP A 17 -15.78 -15.93 -7.60
N PRO A 18 -16.07 -16.52 -6.41
CA PRO A 18 -17.35 -16.34 -5.72
C PRO A 18 -17.70 -14.87 -5.47
N VAL A 19 -16.68 -14.02 -5.32
CA VAL A 19 -16.88 -12.58 -5.09
C VAL A 19 -17.38 -11.91 -6.36
N GLU A 20 -16.79 -12.21 -7.53
CA GLU A 20 -17.19 -11.61 -8.81
C GLU A 20 -18.59 -12.07 -9.24
N GLU A 21 -18.94 -13.33 -8.99
CA GLU A 21 -20.31 -13.80 -9.22
C GLU A 21 -21.32 -13.09 -8.33
N LYS A 22 -21.01 -12.95 -7.04
CA LYS A 22 -21.91 -12.23 -6.12
C LYS A 22 -22.05 -10.76 -6.51
N VAL A 23 -20.97 -10.13 -6.96
CA VAL A 23 -21.01 -8.75 -7.47
C VAL A 23 -21.96 -8.67 -8.67
N SER A 24 -21.82 -9.58 -9.62
CA SER A 24 -22.67 -9.62 -10.83
C SER A 24 -24.15 -9.78 -10.48
N GLU A 25 -24.49 -10.69 -9.57
CA GLU A 25 -25.86 -10.87 -9.07
C GLU A 25 -26.43 -9.58 -8.45
N ILE A 26 -25.63 -8.88 -7.63
CA ILE A 26 -26.04 -7.64 -6.97
C ILE A 26 -26.22 -6.53 -8.02
N GLU A 27 -25.33 -6.41 -8.99
CA GLU A 27 -25.45 -5.41 -10.06
C GLU A 27 -26.73 -5.62 -10.89
N GLU A 28 -27.05 -6.87 -11.26
CA GLU A 28 -28.29 -7.20 -11.96
C GLU A 28 -29.53 -6.86 -11.14
N GLN A 29 -29.53 -7.20 -9.84
CA GLN A 29 -30.62 -6.87 -8.94
C GLN A 29 -30.84 -5.35 -8.85
N LEU A 30 -29.78 -4.57 -8.65
CA LEU A 30 -29.86 -3.11 -8.57
C LEU A 30 -30.36 -2.51 -9.89
N ARG A 31 -29.86 -2.99 -11.05
CA ARG A 31 -30.36 -2.55 -12.36
C ARG A 31 -31.84 -2.88 -12.56
N SER A 32 -32.30 -4.03 -12.08
CA SER A 32 -33.72 -4.41 -12.16
C SER A 32 -34.64 -3.49 -11.35
N ASN A 33 -34.10 -2.83 -10.31
CA ASN A 33 -34.80 -1.82 -9.52
C ASN A 33 -34.77 -0.41 -10.16
N GLY A 34 -34.15 -0.26 -11.33
CA GLY A 34 -33.97 1.03 -12.01
C GLY A 34 -32.76 1.83 -11.52
N GLU A 35 -31.85 1.22 -10.76
CA GLU A 35 -30.63 1.87 -10.27
C GLU A 35 -29.46 1.75 -11.27
N VAL A 36 -28.41 2.55 -11.06
CA VAL A 36 -27.19 2.56 -11.88
C VAL A 36 -25.99 2.23 -10.98
N PRO A 37 -25.71 0.94 -10.73
CA PRO A 37 -24.61 0.55 -9.84
C PRO A 37 -23.25 0.87 -10.45
N TYR A 38 -22.29 1.24 -9.59
CA TYR A 38 -20.88 1.40 -9.92
C TYR A 38 -20.03 0.46 -9.07
N TYR A 39 -19.54 -0.62 -9.67
CA TYR A 39 -18.69 -1.56 -8.98
C TYR A 39 -17.29 -1.00 -8.70
N ILE A 40 -16.92 -1.01 -7.42
CA ILE A 40 -15.58 -0.73 -6.93
C ILE A 40 -14.97 -2.05 -6.44
N PRO A 41 -13.98 -2.61 -7.14
CA PRO A 41 -13.36 -3.87 -6.74
C PRO A 41 -12.55 -3.72 -5.45
N ASN A 42 -12.23 -4.83 -4.80
CA ASN A 42 -11.36 -4.85 -3.63
C ASN A 42 -10.02 -4.17 -3.93
N GLY A 43 -9.62 -3.23 -3.07
CA GLY A 43 -8.41 -2.42 -3.28
C GLY A 43 -8.59 -1.23 -4.22
N CYS A 44 -9.84 -0.92 -4.61
CA CYS A 44 -10.21 0.07 -5.63
C CYS A 44 -9.69 -0.33 -7.04
N ARG A 45 -10.18 0.34 -8.09
CA ARG A 45 -9.59 0.18 -9.43
C ARG A 45 -8.14 0.68 -9.37
N SER A 46 -7.17 -0.21 -9.61
CA SER A 46 -5.74 0.03 -9.31
C SER A 46 -5.24 1.37 -9.85
N LEU A 47 -5.59 1.69 -11.11
CA LEU A 47 -5.23 2.94 -11.76
C LEU A 47 -5.74 4.19 -11.03
N HIS A 48 -7.01 4.24 -10.64
CA HIS A 48 -7.58 5.43 -9.99
C HIS A 48 -7.00 5.63 -8.59
N GLY A 49 -6.75 4.53 -7.88
CA GLY A 49 -6.03 4.57 -6.61
C GLY A 49 -4.61 5.12 -6.76
N ALA A 50 -3.89 4.67 -7.79
CA ALA A 50 -2.56 5.17 -8.11
C ALA A 50 -2.58 6.67 -8.45
N LEU A 51 -3.51 7.14 -9.28
CA LEU A 51 -3.64 8.57 -9.60
C LEU A 51 -3.92 9.43 -8.34
N GLY A 52 -4.72 8.91 -7.41
CA GLY A 52 -4.94 9.57 -6.11
C GLY A 52 -3.65 9.74 -5.32
N TYR A 53 -2.82 8.69 -5.22
CA TYR A 53 -1.54 8.76 -4.52
C TYR A 53 -0.46 9.56 -5.28
N ALA A 54 -0.54 9.67 -6.61
CA ALA A 54 0.27 10.64 -7.34
C ALA A 54 -0.10 12.08 -6.94
N GLY A 55 -1.40 12.36 -6.75
CA GLY A 55 -1.88 13.60 -6.15
C GLY A 55 -1.37 13.82 -4.73
N CYS A 56 -1.30 12.76 -3.91
CA CYS A 56 -0.70 12.83 -2.58
C CYS A 56 0.76 13.29 -2.62
N VAL A 57 1.58 12.79 -3.56
CA VAL A 57 2.96 13.27 -3.71
C VAL A 57 3.00 14.75 -4.05
N ARG A 58 2.14 15.23 -4.95
CA ARG A 58 2.04 16.66 -5.26
C ARG A 58 1.77 17.48 -4.00
N GLU A 59 0.79 17.07 -3.19
CA GLU A 59 0.45 17.75 -1.94
C GLU A 59 1.63 17.77 -0.96
N VAL A 60 2.35 16.64 -0.81
CA VAL A 60 3.54 16.56 0.05
C VAL A 60 4.64 17.48 -0.45
N VAL A 61 4.94 17.48 -1.75
CA VAL A 61 5.97 18.36 -2.33
C VAL A 61 5.63 19.83 -2.13
N GLU A 62 4.37 20.23 -2.33
CA GLU A 62 3.91 21.60 -2.07
C GLU A 62 4.08 21.99 -0.59
N GLN A 63 3.74 21.09 0.34
CA GLN A 63 3.90 21.31 1.77
C GLN A 63 5.39 21.41 2.18
N LEU A 64 6.25 20.53 1.67
CA LEU A 64 7.69 20.52 1.96
C LEU A 64 8.40 21.74 1.38
N HIS A 65 7.98 22.22 0.21
CA HIS A 65 8.52 23.44 -0.38
C HIS A 65 8.29 24.64 0.56
N GLY A 66 7.12 24.73 1.21
CA GLY A 66 6.86 25.74 2.24
C GLY A 66 7.78 25.67 3.47
N LEU A 67 8.47 24.55 3.67
CA LEU A 67 9.42 24.31 4.75
C LEU A 67 10.88 24.33 4.30
N ASN A 68 11.16 24.64 3.03
CA ASN A 68 12.49 24.49 2.39
C ASN A 68 13.05 23.05 2.52
N LEU A 69 12.19 22.05 2.40
CA LEU A 69 12.53 20.63 2.41
C LEU A 69 12.19 20.00 1.05
N ALA A 70 12.83 18.87 0.76
CA ALA A 70 12.50 18.00 -0.36
C ALA A 70 12.53 16.54 0.12
N PRO A 71 11.64 15.66 -0.38
CA PRO A 71 11.61 14.28 0.03
C PRO A 71 12.74 13.49 -0.65
N ASP A 72 13.49 12.73 0.12
CA ASP A 72 14.46 11.75 -0.41
C ASP A 72 13.79 10.38 -0.58
N TYR A 73 12.86 10.05 0.31
CA TYR A 73 12.15 8.77 0.31
C TYR A 73 10.67 8.94 0.64
N PHE A 74 9.84 8.16 -0.03
CA PHE A 74 8.49 7.82 0.42
C PHE A 74 8.47 6.37 0.88
N VAL A 75 7.90 6.09 2.05
CA VAL A 75 7.79 4.74 2.59
C VAL A 75 6.33 4.42 2.90
N SER A 76 5.84 3.29 2.43
CA SER A 76 4.45 2.88 2.63
C SER A 76 4.30 1.36 2.76
N ALA A 77 3.20 0.91 3.36
CA ALA A 77 2.80 -0.49 3.29
C ALA A 77 2.40 -0.85 1.85
N CYS A 78 2.83 -2.02 1.37
CA CYS A 78 2.52 -2.51 0.04
C CYS A 78 1.65 -3.78 0.12
N GLY A 79 0.41 -3.65 -0.35
CA GLY A 79 -0.54 -4.76 -0.47
C GLY A 79 -0.96 -4.96 -1.93
N SER A 80 -2.02 -4.27 -2.36
CA SER A 80 -2.54 -4.32 -3.74
C SER A 80 -1.75 -3.48 -4.74
N VAL A 81 -0.56 -3.00 -4.38
CA VAL A 81 0.37 -2.15 -5.13
C VAL A 81 -0.07 -0.74 -5.51
N SER A 82 -1.37 -0.43 -5.59
CA SER A 82 -1.86 0.86 -6.12
C SER A 82 -1.32 2.09 -5.40
N THR A 83 -1.17 2.04 -4.07
CA THR A 83 -0.55 3.13 -3.29
C THR A 83 0.89 3.36 -3.73
N GLN A 84 1.72 2.31 -3.76
CA GLN A 84 3.12 2.43 -4.16
C GLN A 84 3.25 2.87 -5.62
N THR A 85 2.44 2.34 -6.54
CA THR A 85 2.38 2.80 -7.94
C THR A 85 2.10 4.30 -8.02
N GLY A 86 1.13 4.79 -7.24
CA GLY A 86 0.82 6.21 -7.22
C GLY A 86 1.94 7.09 -6.67
N LEU A 87 2.61 6.63 -5.61
CA LEU A 87 3.77 7.33 -5.06
C LEU A 87 4.94 7.35 -6.05
N MET A 88 5.19 6.25 -6.77
CA MET A 88 6.21 6.19 -7.83
C MET A 88 5.92 7.18 -8.95
N LEU A 89 4.69 7.14 -9.48
CA LEU A 89 4.23 8.07 -10.51
C LEU A 89 4.31 9.53 -10.02
N GLY A 90 3.91 9.79 -8.78
CA GLY A 90 4.02 11.10 -8.17
C GLY A 90 5.49 11.57 -8.06
N SER A 91 6.41 10.68 -7.70
CA SER A 91 7.84 11.00 -7.66
C SER A 91 8.38 11.33 -9.05
N GLU A 92 8.01 10.58 -10.08
CA GLU A 92 8.36 10.88 -11.48
C GLU A 92 7.90 12.28 -11.89
N LEU A 93 6.62 12.59 -11.61
CA LEU A 93 5.98 13.83 -12.04
C LEU A 93 6.39 15.07 -11.25
N TYR A 94 6.59 14.94 -9.94
CA TYR A 94 6.73 16.09 -9.02
C TYR A 94 8.09 16.16 -8.33
N CYS A 95 8.88 15.08 -8.37
CA CYS A 95 10.22 15.00 -7.77
C CYS A 95 11.32 14.67 -8.79
N GLN A 96 11.01 14.66 -10.10
CA GLN A 96 11.96 14.26 -11.16
C GLN A 96 12.55 12.86 -10.93
N ALA A 97 11.76 11.95 -10.33
CA ALA A 97 12.17 10.62 -9.91
C ALA A 97 13.35 10.57 -8.91
N GLN A 98 13.69 11.69 -8.25
CA GLN A 98 14.76 11.73 -7.24
C GLN A 98 14.33 11.12 -5.92
N ALA A 99 13.06 11.30 -5.53
CA ALA A 99 12.51 10.72 -4.31
C ALA A 99 12.23 9.23 -4.53
N LYS A 100 12.98 8.35 -3.85
CA LYS A 100 12.80 6.90 -3.97
C LYS A 100 11.52 6.46 -3.27
N VAL A 101 10.87 5.41 -3.78
CA VAL A 101 9.62 4.89 -3.20
C VAL A 101 9.82 3.47 -2.71
N ILE A 102 9.80 3.31 -1.40
CA ILE A 102 9.96 2.03 -0.71
C ILE A 102 8.59 1.48 -0.32
N GLY A 103 8.27 0.29 -0.83
CA GLY A 103 7.12 -0.50 -0.40
C GLY A 103 7.52 -1.58 0.59
N ILE A 104 6.87 -1.65 1.74
CA ILE A 104 7.03 -2.76 2.68
C ILE A 104 5.87 -3.72 2.50
N SER A 105 6.14 -4.90 1.93
CA SER A 105 5.13 -5.92 1.72
C SER A 105 4.52 -6.37 3.04
N VAL A 106 3.20 -6.59 3.01
CA VAL A 106 2.46 -7.12 4.16
C VAL A 106 1.95 -8.55 3.92
N SER A 107 2.15 -9.10 2.72
CA SER A 107 1.45 -10.34 2.33
C SER A 107 2.03 -11.18 1.20
N ARG A 108 2.89 -10.63 0.33
CA ARG A 108 3.35 -11.30 -0.89
C ARG A 108 4.85 -11.09 -1.06
N ASP A 109 5.54 -12.07 -1.64
CA ASP A 109 6.97 -11.95 -1.91
C ASP A 109 7.30 -10.82 -2.89
N GLN A 110 8.58 -10.46 -2.90
CA GLN A 110 9.13 -9.39 -3.72
C GLN A 110 8.91 -9.61 -5.21
N ASP A 111 9.01 -10.85 -5.70
CA ASP A 111 8.82 -11.21 -7.12
C ASP A 111 7.38 -10.92 -7.57
N TYR A 112 6.40 -11.35 -6.77
CA TYR A 112 4.99 -11.10 -7.03
C TYR A 112 4.68 -9.60 -7.06
N ILE A 113 5.17 -8.86 -6.06
CA ILE A 113 4.92 -7.41 -5.95
C ILE A 113 5.58 -6.66 -7.09
N THR A 114 6.82 -6.99 -7.43
CA THR A 114 7.57 -6.35 -8.53
C THR A 114 6.88 -6.54 -9.87
N LYS A 115 6.36 -7.74 -10.16
CA LYS A 115 5.57 -8.01 -11.37
C LYS A 115 4.29 -7.17 -11.39
N LYS A 116 3.56 -7.12 -10.28
CA LYS A 116 2.34 -6.32 -10.13
C LYS A 116 2.59 -4.83 -10.27
N LEU A 117 3.65 -4.30 -9.66
CA LEU A 117 4.06 -2.91 -9.75
C LEU A 117 4.43 -2.54 -11.19
N THR A 118 5.25 -3.36 -11.85
CA THR A 118 5.62 -3.16 -13.26
C THR A 118 4.39 -3.03 -14.15
N ALA A 119 3.42 -3.94 -14.00
CA ALA A 119 2.17 -3.89 -14.76
C ALA A 119 1.33 -2.65 -14.44
N SER A 120 1.21 -2.29 -13.16
CA SER A 120 0.40 -1.15 -12.73
C SER A 120 1.02 0.20 -13.10
N VAL A 121 2.35 0.32 -13.11
CA VAL A 121 3.07 1.51 -13.58
C VAL A 121 2.90 1.65 -15.09
N ALA A 122 3.05 0.56 -15.85
CA ALA A 122 2.83 0.58 -17.30
C ALA A 122 1.39 1.00 -17.67
N GLU A 123 0.38 0.50 -16.94
CA GLU A 123 -1.01 0.93 -17.10
C GLU A 123 -1.18 2.43 -16.83
N ALA A 124 -0.56 2.94 -15.76
CA ALA A 124 -0.63 4.35 -15.40
C ALA A 124 0.09 5.26 -16.43
N HIS A 125 1.25 4.84 -16.93
CA HIS A 125 1.95 5.53 -18.00
C HIS A 125 1.13 5.61 -19.27
N ALA A 126 0.54 4.49 -19.70
CA ALA A 126 -0.31 4.45 -20.88
C ALA A 126 -1.54 5.36 -20.73
N PHE A 127 -2.15 5.40 -19.56
CA PHE A 127 -3.28 6.28 -19.29
C PHE A 127 -2.92 7.77 -19.37
N LEU A 128 -1.69 8.14 -18.99
CA LEU A 128 -1.22 9.52 -18.94
C LEU A 128 -0.46 9.97 -20.20
N GLY A 129 -0.24 9.09 -21.18
CA GLY A 129 0.56 9.42 -22.35
C GLY A 129 2.05 9.56 -22.04
N LEU A 130 2.55 8.82 -21.04
CA LEU A 130 3.94 8.87 -20.55
C LEU A 130 4.77 7.68 -21.05
N GLU A 131 4.28 6.93 -22.03
CA GLU A 131 4.97 5.74 -22.53
C GLU A 131 6.38 6.08 -23.04
N GLY A 132 7.37 5.29 -22.63
CA GLY A 132 8.76 5.47 -23.01
C GLY A 132 9.55 6.43 -22.12
N LEU A 133 8.92 7.07 -21.13
CA LEU A 133 9.64 7.76 -20.07
C LEU A 133 10.26 6.74 -19.09
N PRO A 134 11.43 7.03 -18.51
CA PRO A 134 12.00 6.19 -17.46
C PRO A 134 11.06 6.14 -16.25
N ALA A 135 10.68 4.93 -15.85
CA ALA A 135 9.96 4.71 -14.61
C ALA A 135 10.90 4.86 -13.40
N ALA A 136 10.34 5.26 -12.26
CA ALA A 136 11.03 5.21 -10.98
C ALA A 136 11.45 3.77 -10.66
N GLU A 137 12.57 3.65 -9.93
CA GLU A 137 13.07 2.38 -9.42
C GLU A 137 12.01 1.69 -8.55
N ILE A 138 11.73 0.41 -8.82
CA ILE A 138 10.85 -0.41 -7.98
C ILE A 138 11.67 -0.90 -6.79
N ILE A 139 11.33 -0.42 -5.59
CA ILE A 139 11.94 -0.86 -4.33
C ILE A 139 10.84 -1.44 -3.44
N ALA A 140 10.89 -2.75 -3.21
CA ALA A 140 9.96 -3.46 -2.35
C ALA A 140 10.70 -4.47 -1.48
N TYR A 141 10.37 -4.52 -0.19
CA TYR A 141 10.92 -5.47 0.78
C TYR A 141 9.82 -6.39 1.28
N ASP A 142 10.09 -7.69 1.35
CA ASP A 142 9.18 -8.72 1.83
C ASP A 142 9.62 -9.38 3.15
N ASP A 143 10.79 -9.00 3.67
CA ASP A 143 11.36 -9.51 4.93
C ASP A 143 10.44 -9.31 6.15
N TYR A 144 9.59 -8.28 6.11
CA TYR A 144 8.75 -7.85 7.24
C TYR A 144 7.35 -8.50 7.27
N ILE A 145 7.05 -9.44 6.37
CA ILE A 145 5.77 -10.15 6.34
C ILE A 145 5.61 -11.06 7.57
N GLY A 146 6.68 -11.69 8.03
CA GLY A 146 6.62 -12.72 9.08
C GLY A 146 5.89 -13.98 8.61
N GLU A 147 5.11 -14.59 9.51
CA GLU A 147 4.39 -15.84 9.22
C GLU A 147 3.24 -15.69 8.21
N GLY A 148 2.88 -14.47 7.84
CA GLY A 148 1.89 -14.21 6.79
C GLY A 148 1.05 -12.94 7.01
N TYR A 149 0.09 -12.76 6.12
CA TYR A 149 -0.80 -11.61 6.11
C TYR A 149 -1.69 -11.57 7.37
N GLY A 150 -1.75 -10.41 8.03
CA GLY A 150 -2.55 -10.22 9.24
C GLY A 150 -1.97 -10.87 10.50
N ILE A 151 -0.89 -11.65 10.38
CA ILE A 151 -0.21 -12.27 11.52
C ILE A 151 0.82 -11.27 12.09
N PRO A 152 0.77 -10.96 13.40
CA PRO A 152 1.73 -10.07 14.05
C PRO A 152 3.16 -10.58 14.00
N THR A 153 4.12 -9.67 14.00
CA THR A 153 5.54 -9.97 14.23
C THR A 153 6.06 -9.21 15.45
N PRO A 154 7.12 -9.69 16.13
CA PRO A 154 7.75 -8.95 17.23
C PRO A 154 8.20 -7.54 16.83
N GLU A 155 8.78 -7.39 15.64
CA GLU A 155 9.29 -6.12 15.10
C GLU A 155 8.15 -5.15 14.84
N MET A 156 7.02 -5.63 14.32
CA MET A 156 5.80 -4.83 14.16
C MET A 156 5.30 -4.34 15.53
N LYS A 157 5.23 -5.22 16.54
CA LYS A 157 4.78 -4.82 17.89
C LYS A 157 5.71 -3.79 18.50
N GLU A 158 7.03 -3.95 18.32
CA GLU A 158 8.03 -2.97 18.74
C GLU A 158 7.76 -1.62 18.07
N ALA A 159 7.59 -1.60 16.75
CA ALA A 159 7.35 -0.39 15.96
C ALA A 159 6.06 0.33 16.39
N VAL A 160 4.96 -0.39 16.54
CA VAL A 160 3.67 0.16 17.02
C VAL A 160 3.83 0.78 18.41
N SER A 161 4.46 0.05 19.35
CA SER A 161 4.68 0.54 20.72
C SER A 161 5.59 1.77 20.74
N LEU A 162 6.67 1.76 19.96
CA LEU A 162 7.63 2.84 19.88
C LEU A 162 6.97 4.13 19.39
N VAL A 163 6.29 4.08 18.24
CA VAL A 163 5.67 5.25 17.62
C VAL A 163 4.52 5.78 18.47
N ALA A 164 3.70 4.91 19.04
CA ALA A 164 2.63 5.33 19.94
C ALA A 164 3.17 6.03 21.19
N ARG A 165 4.25 5.53 21.80
CA ARG A 165 4.82 6.09 23.03
C ARG A 165 5.66 7.35 22.80
N LYS A 166 6.28 7.49 21.63
CA LYS A 166 7.17 8.61 21.32
C LYS A 166 6.46 9.76 20.63
N GLU A 167 5.54 9.45 19.71
CA GLU A 167 4.92 10.45 18.83
C GLU A 167 3.39 10.56 19.03
N GLY A 168 2.77 9.68 19.82
CA GLY A 168 1.32 9.67 19.99
C GLY A 168 0.55 9.26 18.73
N ILE A 169 1.23 8.64 17.76
CA ILE A 169 0.65 8.16 16.50
C ILE A 169 0.35 6.66 16.63
N PHE A 170 -0.87 6.27 16.30
CA PHE A 170 -1.31 4.88 16.36
C PHE A 170 -1.22 4.21 15.01
N LEU A 171 -0.52 3.08 14.95
CA LEU A 171 -0.35 2.24 13.78
C LEU A 171 -1.13 0.93 13.96
N ASP A 172 -1.67 0.39 12.87
CA ASP A 172 -2.37 -0.89 12.87
C ASP A 172 -1.39 -2.07 12.75
N PRO A 173 -1.76 -3.26 13.28
CA PRO A 173 -0.84 -4.40 13.30
C PRO A 173 -0.73 -5.15 11.96
N VAL A 174 -1.56 -4.81 10.96
CA VAL A 174 -1.59 -5.52 9.67
C VAL A 174 -0.76 -4.78 8.62
N TYR A 175 -0.89 -3.45 8.52
CA TYR A 175 -0.29 -2.67 7.46
C TYR A 175 0.80 -1.71 7.95
N THR A 176 0.37 -0.62 8.58
CA THR A 176 1.21 0.52 8.95
C THR A 176 2.24 0.16 10.02
N GLY A 177 1.92 -0.79 10.91
CA GLY A 177 2.89 -1.32 11.88
C GLY A 177 4.03 -2.09 11.22
N LYS A 178 3.74 -2.94 10.22
CA LYS A 178 4.78 -3.68 9.47
C LYS A 178 5.62 -2.74 8.61
N ALA A 179 4.97 -1.76 7.96
CA ALA A 179 5.69 -0.75 7.19
C ALA A 179 6.60 0.11 8.07
N MET A 180 6.15 0.46 9.27
CA MET A 180 6.99 1.19 10.23
C MET A 180 8.13 0.32 10.77
N ALA A 181 7.90 -0.97 11.01
CA ALA A 181 8.97 -1.89 11.38
C ALA A 181 10.06 -1.94 10.31
N GLY A 182 9.67 -2.04 9.03
CA GLY A 182 10.61 -1.97 7.91
C GLY A 182 11.37 -0.65 7.86
N LEU A 183 10.68 0.49 8.00
CA LEU A 183 11.34 1.79 8.06
C LEU A 183 12.39 1.88 9.18
N ILE A 184 12.03 1.48 10.40
CA ILE A 184 12.93 1.50 11.55
C ILE A 184 14.16 0.62 11.30
N ASP A 185 13.94 -0.56 10.72
CA ASP A 185 14.99 -1.51 10.43
C ASP A 185 15.96 -1.01 9.34
N LEU A 186 15.45 -0.43 8.26
CA LEU A 186 16.26 0.20 7.21
C LEU A 186 17.12 1.35 7.74
N ILE A 187 16.61 2.12 8.71
CA ILE A 187 17.39 3.14 9.42
C ILE A 187 18.48 2.50 10.28
N ARG A 188 18.15 1.44 11.05
CA ARG A 188 19.10 0.73 11.93
C ARG A 188 20.25 0.11 11.15
N HIS A 189 19.97 -0.41 9.95
CA HIS A 189 20.97 -0.99 9.05
C HIS A 189 21.72 0.05 8.20
N GLY A 190 21.32 1.33 8.27
CA GLY A 190 21.98 2.42 7.57
C GLY A 190 21.67 2.50 6.07
N GLU A 191 20.63 1.80 5.60
CA GLU A 191 20.11 1.97 4.23
C GLU A 191 19.46 3.35 4.05
N LEU A 192 18.80 3.85 5.11
CA LEU A 192 18.33 5.21 5.22
C LEU A 192 19.27 5.99 6.14
N ARG A 193 19.88 7.05 5.62
CA ARG A 193 21.00 7.75 6.25
C ARG A 193 20.55 9.02 6.96
N LYS A 194 21.36 9.42 7.94
CA LYS A 194 21.15 10.68 8.65
C LYS A 194 21.18 11.86 7.67
N GLY A 195 20.16 12.71 7.75
CA GLY A 195 20.01 13.91 6.91
C GLY A 195 19.10 13.70 5.71
N GLU A 196 18.68 12.47 5.42
CA GLU A 196 17.66 12.19 4.40
C GLU A 196 16.26 12.42 4.97
N ASN A 197 15.41 13.09 4.19
CA ASN A 197 14.02 13.36 4.53
C ASN A 197 13.14 12.19 4.09
N VAL A 198 12.69 11.40 5.06
CA VAL A 198 11.85 10.23 4.82
C VAL A 198 10.39 10.56 5.14
N ILE A 199 9.52 10.43 4.14
CA ILE A 199 8.08 10.64 4.26
C ILE A 199 7.40 9.28 4.43
N PHE A 200 6.97 8.98 5.65
CA PHE A 200 6.16 7.81 5.93
C PHE A 200 4.68 8.07 5.61
N ILE A 201 4.12 7.31 4.67
CA ILE A 201 2.72 7.42 4.27
C ILE A 201 1.86 6.57 5.19
N HIS A 202 1.31 7.21 6.22
CA HIS A 202 0.40 6.58 7.16
C HIS A 202 -0.98 6.34 6.52
N THR A 203 -1.18 5.17 5.92
CA THR A 203 -2.39 4.81 5.15
C THR A 203 -3.64 4.49 6.01
N GLY A 204 -3.54 4.55 7.34
CA GLY A 204 -4.67 4.38 8.25
C GLY A 204 -4.69 3.01 8.92
N GLY A 205 -5.83 2.32 8.92
CA GLY A 205 -5.97 0.97 9.48
C GLY A 205 -6.25 0.90 10.99
N VAL A 206 -6.13 2.02 11.72
CA VAL A 206 -6.29 2.10 13.19
C VAL A 206 -7.55 1.40 13.73
N PRO A 207 -8.75 1.49 13.11
CA PRO A 207 -9.92 0.75 13.60
C PRO A 207 -9.70 -0.76 13.71
N GLY A 208 -8.80 -1.33 12.91
CA GLY A 208 -8.40 -2.73 12.97
C GLY A 208 -7.87 -3.13 14.35
N MET A 209 -7.18 -2.22 15.05
CA MET A 209 -6.63 -2.49 16.39
C MET A 209 -7.68 -2.96 17.41
N PHE A 210 -8.94 -2.58 17.21
CA PHE A 210 -10.04 -2.93 18.11
C PHE A 210 -10.80 -4.19 17.68
N ALA A 211 -10.44 -4.80 16.55
CA ALA A 211 -10.99 -6.08 16.16
C ALA A 211 -10.45 -7.18 17.09
N GLU A 212 -11.31 -8.07 17.56
CA GLU A 212 -11.00 -9.08 18.59
C GLU A 212 -9.76 -9.91 18.25
N ALA A 213 -9.62 -10.32 16.98
CA ALA A 213 -8.46 -11.04 16.46
C ALA A 213 -7.13 -10.25 16.56
N GLN A 214 -7.19 -8.91 16.50
CA GLN A 214 -6.03 -8.03 16.53
C GLN A 214 -5.70 -7.54 17.96
N VAL A 215 -6.70 -7.43 18.84
CA VAL A 215 -6.49 -7.07 20.26
C VAL A 215 -5.65 -8.13 20.98
N ALA A 216 -5.94 -9.42 20.78
CA ALA A 216 -5.13 -10.51 21.35
C ALA A 216 -3.66 -10.47 20.87
N SER A 217 -3.46 -9.88 19.70
CA SER A 217 -2.21 -9.79 18.99
C SER A 217 -1.28 -8.67 19.54
N LEU A 218 -1.86 -7.64 20.17
CA LEU A 218 -1.20 -6.44 20.68
C LEU A 218 -0.92 -6.49 22.20
N GLN A 219 -0.80 -7.69 22.79
CA GLN A 219 -0.37 -7.81 24.19
C GLN A 219 1.08 -7.34 24.32
N PHE A 220 1.26 -6.20 24.99
CA PHE A 220 2.55 -5.57 25.31
C PHE A 220 3.07 -6.01 26.67
#